data_AF-A0A1G0XH45-F1
#
_entry.id   AF-A0A1G0XH45-F1
#
_cell.length_a   1.000
_cell.length_b   1.000
_cell.length_c   1.000
_cell.angle_alpha   90.00
_cell.angle_beta   90.00
_cell.angle_gamma   90.00
#
_symmetry.space_group_name_H-M   'P 1'
#
loop_
_entity.id
_entity.type
_entity.pdbx_description
1 polymer ?
#
loop_
_entity_poly.entity_id
_entity_poly.type
_entity_poly.pdbx_seq_one_letter_code
_entity_poly.pdbx_strand_id
1 'polypeptide(L)'
;MNTKKMLLACLAAFVVTFLLSGLWHIVLLGDFYKANDVALARAEPNMLFVILGQLILTFLMAVVYPMGYKGGSPVKEGFRFGAIIGLIWLLPWSVMMHGLWNYPLAGVIVDSAWHVVEEGVGGIVIGLVYGTSKK
;
A
#
# COMPACT_ATOMS: atom_id res chain seq x y z
N MET A 1 6.13 -3.70 22.27
CA MET A 1 6.50 -3.78 20.84
C MET A 1 8.02 -3.93 20.75
N ASN A 2 8.54 -4.90 19.98
CA ASN A 2 9.98 -5.03 19.78
C ASN A 2 10.42 -4.11 18.63
N THR A 3 11.20 -3.07 18.93
CA THR A 3 11.61 -2.05 17.94
C THR A 3 12.37 -2.65 16.76
N LYS A 4 13.23 -3.65 16.98
CA LYS A 4 13.95 -4.32 15.88
C LYS A 4 12.99 -5.04 14.94
N LYS A 5 11.98 -5.73 15.47
CA LYS A 5 10.94 -6.38 14.65
C LYS A 5 10.08 -5.38 13.90
N MET A 6 9.70 -4.27 14.54
CA MET A 6 8.93 -3.21 13.90
C MET A 6 9.70 -2.60 12.73
N LEU A 7 10.98 -2.29 12.92
CA LEU A 7 11.84 -1.78 11.85
C LEU A 7 12.01 -2.80 10.72
N LEU A 8 12.21 -4.08 11.04
CA LEU A 8 12.29 -5.14 10.05
C LEU A 8 10.98 -5.30 9.26
N ALA A 9 9.83 -5.29 9.95
CA ALA A 9 8.52 -5.38 9.32
C ALA A 9 8.26 -4.18 8.39
N CYS A 10 8.57 -2.97 8.85
CA CYS A 10 8.46 -1.75 8.05
C CYS A 10 9.32 -1.83 6.79
N LEU A 11 10.63 -2.12 6.92
CA LEU A 11 11.55 -2.14 5.78
C LEU A 11 11.23 -3.27 4.80
N ALA A 12 10.89 -4.46 5.29
CA ALA A 12 10.52 -5.59 4.44
C ALA A 12 9.22 -5.31 3.67
N ALA A 13 8.20 -4.77 4.34
CA ALA A 13 6.95 -4.38 3.69
C ALA A 13 7.20 -3.27 2.66
N PHE A 14 7.95 -2.23 3.03
CA PHE A 14 8.34 -1.13 2.14
C PHE A 14 8.95 -1.65 0.85
N VAL A 15 9.98 -2.51 0.92
CA VAL A 15 10.64 -3.04 -0.28
C VAL A 15 9.64 -3.79 -1.16
N VAL A 16 8.82 -4.66 -0.57
CA VAL A 16 7.86 -5.47 -1.31
C VAL A 16 6.79 -4.59 -1.97
N THR A 17 6.13 -3.71 -1.21
CA THR A 17 5.06 -2.85 -1.74
C THR A 17 5.59 -1.82 -2.72
N PHE A 18 6.80 -1.29 -2.51
CA PHE A 18 7.41 -0.32 -3.43
C PHE A 18 7.72 -0.94 -4.80
N LEU A 19 8.22 -2.19 -4.82
CA LEU A 19 8.45 -2.92 -6.07
C LEU A 19 7.13 -3.28 -6.77
N LEU A 20 6.11 -3.68 -6.01
CA LEU A 20 4.76 -3.94 -6.54
C LEU A 20 4.14 -2.66 -7.14
N SER A 21 4.26 -1.54 -6.46
CA SER A 21 3.79 -0.23 -6.92
C SER A 21 4.50 0.19 -8.20
N GLY A 22 5.82 0.04 -8.26
CA GLY A 22 6.59 0.29 -9.48
C GLY A 22 6.15 -0.58 -10.66
N LEU A 23 5.92 -1.88 -10.42
CA LEU A 23 5.39 -2.79 -11.44
C LEU A 23 4.02 -2.32 -11.94
N TRP A 24 3.12 -1.97 -11.03
CA TRP A 24 1.77 -1.53 -11.39
C TRP A 24 1.75 -0.22 -12.16
N HIS A 25 2.31 0.85 -11.61
CA HIS A 25 2.16 2.18 -12.18
C HIS A 25 3.04 2.42 -13.41
N ILE A 26 4.21 1.77 -13.50
CA ILE A 26 5.13 1.97 -14.63
C ILE A 26 4.86 0.97 -15.75
N VAL A 27 4.68 -0.30 -15.42
CA VAL A 27 4.62 -1.38 -16.43
C VAL A 27 3.18 -1.67 -16.84
N LEU A 28 2.25 -1.79 -15.89
CA LEU A 28 0.89 -2.25 -16.17
C LEU A 28 -0.08 -1.12 -16.53
N LEU A 29 -0.04 0.00 -15.80
CA LEU A 29 -0.93 1.16 -16.05
C LEU A 29 -0.27 2.32 -16.79
N GLY A 30 0.99 2.19 -17.22
CA GLY A 30 1.70 3.26 -17.92
C GLY A 30 0.93 3.81 -19.13
N ASP A 31 0.32 2.93 -19.93
CA ASP A 31 -0.47 3.33 -21.10
C ASP A 31 -1.88 3.81 -20.72
N PHE A 32 -2.47 3.27 -19.65
CA PHE A 32 -3.75 3.75 -19.12
C PHE A 32 -3.63 5.21 -18.69
N TYR A 33 -2.56 5.60 -17.98
CA TYR A 33 -2.36 6.98 -17.55
C TYR A 33 -2.12 7.94 -18.73
N LYS A 34 -1.36 7.52 -19.75
CA LYS A 34 -1.18 8.33 -20.97
C LYS A 34 -2.49 8.55 -21.71
N ALA A 35 -3.33 7.53 -21.77
CA ALA A 35 -4.60 7.59 -22.50
C ALA A 35 -5.70 8.38 -21.75
N ASN A 36 -5.58 8.52 -20.43
CA ASN A 36 -6.62 9.10 -19.58
C ASN A 36 -6.18 10.36 -18.84
N ASP A 37 -5.26 11.13 -19.46
CA ASP A 37 -4.65 12.38 -19.00
C ASP A 37 -5.10 12.85 -17.61
N VAL A 38 -4.42 12.32 -16.58
CA VAL A 38 -4.78 12.58 -15.20
C VAL A 38 -4.28 13.99 -14.88
N ALA A 39 -5.18 14.98 -14.90
CA ALA A 39 -4.86 16.42 -14.83
C ALA A 39 -3.94 16.89 -13.67
N LEU A 40 -3.60 16.02 -12.72
CA LEU A 40 -2.70 16.27 -11.58
C LEU A 40 -1.34 15.56 -11.68
N ALA A 41 -1.12 14.71 -12.69
CA ALA A 41 0.11 13.96 -12.84
C ALA A 41 1.27 14.91 -13.21
N ARG A 42 2.41 14.76 -12.53
CA ARG A 42 3.64 15.46 -12.91
C ARG A 42 4.24 14.81 -14.15
N ALA A 43 4.85 15.63 -15.01
CA ALA A 43 5.63 15.13 -16.15
C ALA A 43 6.75 14.19 -15.68
N GLU A 44 7.42 14.52 -14.57
CA GLU A 44 8.36 13.64 -13.89
C GLU A 44 7.95 13.44 -12.42
N PRO A 45 7.79 12.18 -11.97
CA PRO A 45 7.53 11.87 -10.57
C PRO A 45 8.68 12.35 -9.67
N ASN A 46 8.35 12.99 -8.56
CA ASN A 46 9.35 13.28 -7.53
C ASN A 46 9.53 12.05 -6.64
N MET A 47 10.50 11.21 -7.01
CA MET A 47 10.75 9.92 -6.35
C MET A 47 11.07 10.03 -4.86
N LEU A 48 11.64 11.15 -4.39
CA LEU A 48 11.88 11.34 -2.95
C LEU A 48 10.57 11.30 -2.17
N PHE A 49 9.55 12.03 -2.62
CA PHE A 49 8.26 12.05 -1.92
C PHE A 49 7.46 10.76 -2.12
N VAL A 50 7.63 10.07 -3.25
CA VAL A 50 7.03 8.73 -3.45
C VAL A 50 7.61 7.74 -2.45
N ILE A 51 8.94 7.69 -2.33
CA ILE A 51 9.65 6.83 -1.38
C ILE A 51 9.26 7.17 0.06
N LEU A 52 9.25 8.47 0.41
CA LEU A 52 8.87 8.91 1.76
C LEU A 52 7.42 8.56 2.09
N GLY A 53 6.49 8.77 1.14
CA GLY A 53 5.08 8.40 1.31
C GLY A 53 4.90 6.91 1.58
N GLN A 54 5.54 6.06 0.77
CA GLN A 54 5.46 4.60 0.96
C GLN A 54 6.09 4.19 2.29
N LEU A 55 7.24 4.76 2.64
CA LEU A 55 7.92 4.43 3.90
C LEU A 55 7.09 4.85 5.13
N ILE A 56 6.40 5.99 5.06
CA ILE A 56 5.47 6.43 6.11
C ILE A 56 4.31 5.44 6.23
N LEU A 57 3.70 5.05 5.11
CA LEU A 57 2.58 4.10 5.10
C LEU A 57 2.99 2.76 5.73
N THR A 58 4.09 2.16 5.27
CA THR A 58 4.54 0.87 5.81
C THR A 58 5.03 0.96 7.26
N PHE A 59 5.57 2.11 7.67
CA PHE A 59 5.90 2.37 9.07
C PHE A 59 4.63 2.38 9.94
N LEU A 60 3.60 3.12 9.53
CA LEU A 60 2.32 3.17 10.24
C LEU A 60 1.67 1.79 10.30
N MET A 61 1.67 1.05 9.20
CA MET A 61 1.18 -0.33 9.16
C MET A 61 1.93 -1.23 10.14
N ALA A 62 3.26 -1.17 10.18
CA ALA A 62 4.08 -1.96 11.09
C ALA A 62 3.82 -1.61 12.56
N VAL A 63 3.55 -0.35 12.88
CA VAL A 63 3.17 0.10 14.23
C VAL A 63 1.78 -0.39 14.63
N VAL A 64 0.79 -0.28 13.73
CA VAL A 64 -0.62 -0.56 14.03
C VAL A 64 -0.94 -2.05 14.02
N TYR A 65 -0.35 -2.83 13.12
CA TYR A 65 -0.61 -4.28 13.01
C TYR A 65 -0.58 -5.05 14.35
N PRO A 66 0.48 -4.94 15.19
CA PRO A 66 0.52 -5.66 16.46
C PRO A 66 -0.53 -5.20 17.49
N MET A 67 -1.16 -4.04 17.31
CA MET A 67 -2.23 -3.58 18.20
C MET A 67 -3.53 -4.36 17.99
N GLY A 68 -3.78 -4.82 16.75
CA GLY A 68 -4.96 -5.61 16.38
C GLY A 68 -4.73 -7.11 16.31
N TYR A 69 -3.47 -7.55 16.18
CA TYR A 69 -3.12 -8.96 16.02
C TYR A 69 -3.27 -9.74 17.34
N LYS A 70 -4.25 -10.67 17.39
CA LYS A 70 -4.55 -11.47 18.59
C LYS A 70 -4.01 -12.91 18.53
N GLY A 71 -3.21 -13.24 17.52
CA GLY A 71 -2.77 -14.60 17.22
C GLY A 71 -3.63 -15.28 16.14
N GLY A 72 -3.16 -16.41 15.62
CA GLY A 72 -3.77 -17.10 14.47
C GLY A 72 -2.79 -17.22 13.29
N SER A 73 -3.33 -17.33 12.07
CA SER A 73 -2.51 -17.36 10.85
C SER A 73 -1.96 -15.95 10.54
N PRO A 74 -0.63 -15.73 10.59
CA PRO A 74 -0.06 -14.42 10.32
C PRO A 74 -0.27 -13.97 8.88
N VAL A 75 -0.37 -14.92 7.94
CA VAL A 75 -0.67 -14.63 6.53
C VAL A 75 -2.10 -14.12 6.37
N LYS A 76 -3.09 -14.82 6.95
CA LYS A 76 -4.50 -14.44 6.80
C LYS A 76 -4.80 -13.11 7.49
N GLU A 77 -4.33 -12.95 8.72
CA GLU A 77 -4.53 -11.71 9.48
C GLU A 77 -3.74 -10.55 8.88
N GLY A 78 -2.51 -10.81 8.41
CA GLY A 78 -1.70 -9.86 7.66
C GLY A 78 -2.40 -9.36 6.40
N PHE A 79 -2.88 -10.27 5.55
CA PHE A 79 -3.61 -9.89 4.33
C PHE A 79 -4.87 -9.10 4.66
N ARG A 80 -5.69 -9.56 5.63
CA ARG A 80 -6.92 -8.86 6.00
C ARG A 80 -6.62 -7.44 6.48
N PHE A 81 -5.61 -7.27 7.34
CA PHE A 81 -5.19 -5.96 7.82
C PHE A 81 -4.72 -5.07 6.67
N GLY A 82 -3.80 -5.57 5.84
CA GLY A 82 -3.25 -4.82 4.72
C GLY A 82 -4.31 -4.40 3.70
N ALA A 83 -5.19 -5.31 3.32
CA ALA A 83 -6.32 -5.06 2.42
C ALA A 83 -7.23 -3.93 2.95
N ILE A 84 -7.51 -3.92 4.25
CA ILE A 84 -8.30 -2.85 4.89
C ILE A 84 -7.55 -1.51 4.81
N ILE A 85 -6.24 -1.50 5.06
CA ILE A 85 -5.43 -0.27 4.94
C ILE A 85 -5.42 0.25 3.50
N GLY A 86 -5.25 -0.62 2.50
CA GLY A 86 -5.32 -0.25 1.08
C GLY A 86 -6.66 0.39 0.72
N LEU A 87 -7.77 -0.16 1.21
CA LEU A 87 -9.10 0.44 1.05
C LEU A 87 -9.21 1.79 1.75
N ILE A 88 -8.79 1.89 3.01
CA ILE A 88 -8.93 3.11 3.81
C ILE A 88 -8.12 4.26 3.21
N TRP A 89 -6.92 3.98 2.71
CA TRP A 89 -6.05 4.99 2.15
C TRP A 89 -6.52 5.43 0.75
N LEU A 90 -6.65 4.49 -0.19
CA LEU A 90 -6.76 4.87 -1.59
C LEU A 90 -8.19 5.10 -2.07
N LEU A 91 -9.15 4.30 -1.60
CA LEU A 91 -10.51 4.37 -2.15
C LEU A 91 -11.18 5.73 -1.86
N PRO A 92 -11.18 6.25 -0.61
CA PRO A 92 -11.72 7.58 -0.33
C PRO A 92 -11.00 8.68 -1.12
N TRP A 93 -9.67 8.61 -1.17
CA TRP A 93 -8.87 9.58 -1.92
C TRP A 93 -9.23 9.59 -3.41
N SER A 94 -9.30 8.41 -4.05
CA SER A 94 -9.62 8.27 -5.47
C SER A 94 -11.03 8.74 -5.82
N VAL A 95 -12.02 8.41 -4.96
CA VAL A 95 -13.40 8.89 -5.14
C VAL A 95 -13.47 10.42 -5.04
N MET A 96 -12.75 11.01 -4.08
CA MET A 96 -12.64 12.47 -3.99
C MET A 96 -11.93 13.05 -5.23
N MET A 97 -10.89 12.40 -5.74
CA MET A 97 -10.19 12.86 -6.94
C MET A 97 -11.11 12.90 -8.16
N HIS A 98 -11.98 11.90 -8.33
CA HIS A 98 -12.97 11.85 -9.41
C HIS A 98 -14.04 12.94 -9.28
N GLY A 99 -14.43 13.30 -8.06
CA GLY A 99 -15.41 14.36 -7.83
C GLY A 99 -14.85 15.78 -7.99
N LEU A 100 -13.55 15.97 -7.76
CA LEU A 100 -12.89 17.28 -7.77
C LEU A 100 -12.13 17.58 -9.07
N TRP A 101 -11.64 16.55 -9.77
CA TRP A 101 -10.83 16.67 -10.98
C TRP A 101 -11.24 15.64 -12.03
N ASN A 102 -10.63 15.74 -13.22
CA ASN A 102 -10.85 14.81 -14.33
C ASN A 102 -10.16 13.45 -14.10
N TYR A 103 -10.20 12.91 -12.88
CA TYR A 103 -9.70 11.57 -12.60
C TYR A 103 -10.72 10.53 -13.09
N PRO A 104 -10.37 9.56 -13.96
CA PRO A 104 -11.36 8.65 -14.54
C PRO A 104 -11.96 7.68 -13.52
N LEU A 105 -13.26 7.39 -13.64
CA LEU A 105 -13.94 6.40 -12.79
C LEU A 105 -13.31 5.00 -12.90
N ALA A 106 -12.87 4.61 -14.10
CA ALA A 106 -12.14 3.36 -14.29
C ALA A 106 -10.84 3.33 -13.47
N GLY A 107 -10.13 4.46 -13.40
CA GLY A 107 -8.95 4.62 -12.56
C GLY A 107 -9.28 4.43 -11.09
N VAL A 108 -10.39 4.99 -10.60
CA VAL A 108 -10.82 4.82 -9.19
C VAL A 108 -10.95 3.35 -8.84
N ILE A 109 -11.66 2.58 -9.67
CA ILE A 109 -11.94 1.16 -9.39
C ILE A 109 -10.67 0.33 -9.50
N VAL A 110 -9.92 0.50 -10.58
CA VAL A 110 -8.75 -0.31 -10.91
C VAL A 110 -7.61 -0.06 -9.92
N ASP A 111 -7.33 1.20 -9.61
CA ASP A 111 -6.26 1.58 -8.67
C ASP A 111 -6.64 1.17 -7.24
N SER A 112 -7.89 1.41 -6.82
CA SER A 112 -8.36 0.97 -5.49
C SER A 112 -8.26 -0.54 -5.32
N ALA A 113 -8.69 -1.31 -6.32
CA ALA A 113 -8.59 -2.76 -6.30
C ALA A 113 -7.13 -3.24 -6.21
N TRP A 114 -6.21 -2.59 -6.92
CA TRP A 114 -4.80 -2.88 -6.83
C TRP A 114 -4.24 -2.63 -5.42
N HIS A 115 -4.56 -1.48 -4.82
CA HIS A 115 -4.05 -1.17 -3.48
C HIS A 115 -4.58 -2.13 -2.39
N VAL A 116 -5.75 -2.77 -2.58
CA VAL A 116 -6.18 -3.89 -1.72
C VAL A 116 -5.19 -5.05 -1.79
N VAL A 117 -4.74 -5.39 -2.99
CA VAL A 117 -3.79 -6.49 -3.22
C VAL A 117 -2.40 -6.11 -2.75
N GLU A 118 -1.90 -4.95 -3.15
CA GLU A 118 -0.57 -4.44 -2.80
C GLU A 118 -0.40 -4.32 -1.28
N GLU A 119 -1.29 -3.60 -0.61
CA GLU A 119 -1.21 -3.44 0.84
C GLU A 119 -1.58 -4.73 1.56
N GLY A 120 -2.45 -5.57 0.99
CA GLY A 120 -2.67 -6.93 1.45
C GLY A 120 -1.38 -7.76 1.51
N VAL A 121 -0.57 -7.71 0.45
CA VAL A 121 0.74 -8.37 0.41
C VAL A 121 1.71 -7.73 1.41
N GLY A 122 1.75 -6.40 1.51
CA GLY A 122 2.52 -5.69 2.54
C GLY A 122 2.14 -6.13 3.96
N GLY A 123 0.84 -6.29 4.22
CA GLY A 123 0.30 -6.80 5.47
C GLY A 123 0.71 -8.25 5.74
N ILE A 124 0.76 -9.13 4.74
CA ILE A 124 1.30 -10.50 4.88
C ILE A 124 2.76 -10.44 5.35
N VAL A 125 3.58 -9.60 4.71
CA VAL A 125 5.00 -9.45 5.07
C VAL A 125 5.15 -9.01 6.53
N ILE A 126 4.40 -8.00 6.96
CA ILE A 126 4.35 -7.55 8.35
C ILE A 126 3.92 -8.68 9.27
N GLY A 127 2.83 -9.37 8.90
CA GLY A 127 2.28 -10.49 9.66
C GLY A 127 3.30 -11.60 9.89
N LEU A 128 4.05 -12.00 8.85
CA LEU A 128 5.11 -13.02 8.96
C LEU A 128 6.24 -12.59 9.91
N VAL A 129 6.65 -11.32 9.87
CA VAL A 129 7.70 -10.81 10.78
C VAL A 129 7.23 -10.82 12.25
N TYR A 130 5.98 -10.48 12.51
CA TYR A 130 5.43 -10.50 13.88
C TYR A 130 5.03 -11.90 14.36
N GLY A 131 4.53 -12.76 13.46
CA GLY A 131 4.01 -14.10 13.77
C GLY A 131 5.08 -15.18 13.94
N THR A 132 6.30 -14.95 13.45
CA THR A 132 7.45 -15.89 13.61
C THR A 132 8.05 -15.87 15.01
N SER A 133 7.66 -14.92 15.88
CA SER A 133 8.05 -14.94 17.27
C SER A 133 7.09 -15.78 18.09
N LYS A 134 7.58 -16.91 18.64
CA LYS A 134 6.95 -17.49 19.84
C LYS A 134 6.86 -16.39 20.91
N LYS A 135 5.71 -16.37 21.62
CA LYS A 135 5.50 -15.57 22.83
C LYS A 135 6.58 -15.89 23.86
#